data_AF-A0A171KV48-F1
#
_entry.id   AF-A0A171KV48-F1
#
_cell.length_a   1.000
_cell.length_b   1.000
_cell.length_c   1.000
_cell.angle_alpha   90.00
_cell.angle_beta   90.00
_cell.angle_gamma   90.00
#
_symmetry.space_group_name_H-M   'P 1'
#
loop_
_entity.id
_entity.type
_entity.pdbx_description
1 polymer ?
#
loop_
_entity_poly.entity_id
_entity_poly.type
_entity_poly.pdbx_seq_one_letter_code
_entity_poly.pdbx_strand_id
1 'polypeptide(L)'
;MPWRQGGFSLIEISIVGAIILLISMVAVPMIGNYITENKVPKVGDELLRFMVRMRVGANGAGDLPYAGVNNGVLVNAMKDSSVLRVAGEGATGIVKHGLGGGAGSTSGTVTLAPASAAGAGNGSAFRLSLINVSHAACPGLASILQQVASVISISSGKTSGEVKNSAASPALAYNPLKAESYCQNGDVNSFVFTVQ
;
A
#
# COMPACT_ATOMS: atom_id res chain seq x y z
N MET A 1 -7.72 30.92 58.75
CA MET A 1 -6.63 31.47 57.90
C MET A 1 -7.03 31.27 56.45
N PRO A 2 -7.49 32.31 55.72
CA PRO A 2 -7.80 32.16 54.31
C PRO A 2 -6.49 32.19 53.50
N TRP A 3 -6.23 31.10 52.78
CA TRP A 3 -5.11 31.02 51.84
C TRP A 3 -5.38 31.96 50.67
N ARG A 4 -4.51 32.95 50.46
CA ARG A 4 -4.52 33.77 49.24
C ARG A 4 -4.15 32.84 48.09
N GLN A 5 -5.12 32.56 47.21
CA GLN A 5 -4.84 31.95 45.90
C GLN A 5 -3.95 32.94 45.14
N GLY A 6 -2.65 32.65 45.06
CA GLY A 6 -1.74 33.34 44.16
C GLY A 6 -2.16 33.03 42.74
N GLY A 7 -2.88 33.94 42.09
CA GLY A 7 -3.28 33.79 40.70
C GLY A 7 -2.03 33.61 39.84
N PHE A 8 -2.05 32.59 38.98
CA PHE A 8 -1.02 32.37 37.97
C PHE A 8 -0.86 33.64 37.12
N SER A 9 0.39 34.07 36.93
CA SER A 9 0.67 35.26 36.13
C SER A 9 0.31 34.99 34.66
N LEU A 10 -0.30 35.96 33.97
CA LEU A 10 -0.66 35.86 32.56
C LEU A 10 0.54 35.51 31.66
N ILE A 11 1.75 35.90 32.06
CA ILE A 11 3.00 35.57 31.36
C ILE A 11 3.36 34.08 31.44
N GLU A 12 3.02 33.42 32.55
CA GLU A 12 3.35 32.02 32.78
C GLU A 12 2.43 31.12 31.95
N ILE A 13 1.14 31.50 31.90
CA ILE A 13 0.14 30.82 31.06
C ILE A 13 0.45 31.03 29.56
N SER A 14 0.93 32.21 29.14
CA SER A 14 1.24 32.46 27.72
C SER A 14 2.46 31.66 27.24
N ILE A 15 3.48 31.48 28.07
CA ILE A 15 4.66 30.66 27.76
C ILE A 15 4.26 29.19 27.64
N VAL A 16 3.48 28.67 28.61
CA VAL A 16 3.01 27.28 28.57
C VAL A 16 2.14 27.04 27.33
N GLY A 17 1.25 27.97 27.00
CA GLY A 17 0.43 27.90 25.78
C GLY A 17 1.26 27.89 24.48
N ALA A 18 2.30 28.72 24.40
CA ALA A 18 3.21 28.74 23.25
C ALA A 18 3.98 27.43 23.10
N ILE A 19 4.47 26.86 24.20
CA ILE A 19 5.15 25.55 24.18
C ILE A 19 4.21 24.44 23.74
N ILE A 20 2.96 24.41 24.23
CA ILE A 20 1.95 23.42 23.82
C ILE A 20 1.66 23.54 22.32
N LEU A 21 1.52 24.76 21.79
CA LEU A 21 1.31 24.97 20.36
C LEU A 21 2.47 24.43 19.53
N LEU A 22 3.71 24.75 19.91
CA LEU A 22 4.90 24.27 19.22
C LEU A 22 5.01 22.73 19.27
N ILE A 23 4.78 22.12 20.44
CA ILE A 23 4.81 20.66 20.59
C ILE A 23 3.69 20.02 19.75
N SER A 24 2.48 20.58 19.72
CA SER A 24 1.38 20.03 18.93
C SER A 24 1.67 20.04 17.42
N MET A 25 2.29 21.10 16.92
CA MET A 25 2.67 21.22 15.50
C MET A 25 3.70 20.16 15.09
N VAL A 26 4.64 19.83 15.98
CA VAL A 26 5.68 18.82 15.74
C VAL A 26 5.17 17.39 15.99
N ALA A 27 4.20 17.20 16.88
CA ALA A 27 3.70 15.87 17.27
C ALA A 27 2.72 15.25 16.26
N VAL A 28 1.88 16.06 15.58
CA VAL A 28 0.88 15.57 14.59
C VAL A 28 1.47 14.68 13.48
N PRO A 29 2.63 14.99 12.84
CA PRO A 29 3.14 14.15 11.75
C PRO A 29 3.61 12.74 12.18
N MET A 30 3.99 12.50 13.45
CA MET A 30 4.42 11.16 13.88
C MET A 30 3.27 10.15 14.01
N ILE A 31 2.03 10.60 14.17
CA ILE A 31 0.85 9.71 14.30
C ILE A 31 0.52 9.03 12.95
N GLY A 32 0.88 9.65 11.83
CA GLY A 32 0.58 9.14 10.49
C GLY A 32 1.18 7.77 10.21
N ASN A 33 2.42 7.52 10.64
CA ASN A 33 3.09 6.23 10.44
C ASN A 33 2.44 5.11 11.27
N TYR A 34 2.07 5.38 12.53
CA TYR A 34 1.41 4.40 13.39
C TYR A 34 0.00 4.03 12.90
N ILE A 35 -0.76 4.99 12.38
CA ILE A 35 -2.06 4.71 11.75
C ILE A 35 -1.87 3.93 10.45
N THR A 36 -0.85 4.27 9.67
CA THR A 36 -0.54 3.59 8.40
C THR A 36 -0.17 2.14 8.65
N GLU A 37 0.72 1.86 9.60
CA GLU A 37 1.13 0.51 10.00
C GLU A 37 -0.06 -0.35 10.46
N ASN A 38 -0.99 0.22 11.24
CA ASN A 38 -2.22 -0.47 11.65
C ASN A 38 -3.20 -0.75 10.50
N LYS A 39 -3.13 0.00 9.40
CA LYS A 39 -3.94 -0.23 8.19
C LYS A 39 -3.32 -1.29 7.28
N VAL A 40 -2.01 -1.52 7.35
CA VAL A 40 -1.30 -2.47 6.47
C VAL A 40 -1.93 -3.86 6.50
N PRO A 41 -2.22 -4.49 7.66
CA PRO A 41 -2.83 -5.82 7.66
C PRO A 41 -4.20 -5.84 6.99
N LYS A 42 -5.04 -4.83 7.27
CA LYS A 42 -6.40 -4.76 6.72
C LYS A 42 -6.39 -4.60 5.19
N VAL A 43 -5.58 -3.69 4.68
CA VAL A 43 -5.42 -3.47 3.23
C VAL A 43 -4.79 -4.69 2.57
N GLY A 44 -3.73 -5.23 3.19
CA GLY A 44 -3.03 -6.42 2.71
C GLY A 44 -3.94 -7.63 2.61
N ASP A 45 -4.75 -7.92 3.64
CA ASP A 45 -5.68 -9.04 3.66
C ASP A 45 -6.78 -8.91 2.61
N GLU A 46 -7.30 -7.70 2.40
CA GLU A 46 -8.35 -7.48 1.40
C GLU A 46 -7.82 -7.66 -0.03
N LEU A 47 -6.65 -7.10 -0.32
CA LEU A 47 -5.97 -7.32 -1.60
C LEU A 47 -5.54 -8.78 -1.79
N LEU A 48 -5.06 -9.44 -0.73
CA LEU A 48 -4.72 -10.87 -0.74
C LEU A 48 -5.95 -11.71 -1.09
N ARG A 49 -7.09 -11.49 -0.41
CA ARG A 49 -8.35 -12.18 -0.70
C ARG A 49 -8.80 -11.94 -2.13
N PHE A 50 -8.67 -10.72 -2.64
CA PHE A 50 -8.97 -10.41 -4.04
C PHE A 50 -8.07 -11.20 -5.00
N MET A 51 -6.75 -11.17 -4.81
CA MET A 51 -5.79 -11.88 -5.65
C MET A 51 -6.01 -13.39 -5.61
N VAL A 52 -6.30 -13.96 -4.43
CA VAL A 52 -6.63 -15.39 -4.28
C VAL A 52 -7.92 -15.74 -5.00
N ARG A 53 -8.98 -14.93 -4.91
CA ARG A 53 -10.23 -15.14 -5.65
C ARG A 53 -10.01 -15.11 -7.16
N MET A 54 -9.23 -14.14 -7.65
CA MET A 54 -8.84 -14.06 -9.07
C MET A 54 -8.04 -15.28 -9.52
N ARG A 55 -7.10 -15.74 -8.68
CA ARG A 55 -6.29 -16.93 -8.96
C ARG A 55 -7.13 -18.20 -9.02
N VAL A 56 -7.96 -18.43 -8.01
CA VAL A 56 -8.82 -19.61 -7.95
C VAL A 56 -9.87 -19.60 -9.07
N GLY A 57 -10.45 -18.43 -9.39
CA GLY A 57 -11.43 -18.29 -10.47
C GLY A 57 -10.87 -18.49 -11.87
N ALA A 58 -9.54 -18.38 -12.04
CA ALA A 58 -8.86 -18.65 -13.30
C ALA A 58 -8.55 -20.13 -13.53
N ASN A 59 -8.69 -20.99 -12.50
CA ASN A 59 -8.44 -22.41 -12.65
C ASN A 59 -9.41 -23.01 -13.68
N GLY A 60 -8.85 -23.61 -14.74
CA GLY A 60 -9.63 -24.21 -15.83
C GLY A 60 -10.09 -23.23 -16.92
N ALA A 61 -9.70 -21.96 -16.87
CA ALA A 61 -10.09 -20.94 -17.86
C ALA A 61 -9.17 -20.85 -19.11
N GLY A 62 -8.32 -21.86 -19.35
CA GLY A 62 -7.43 -21.95 -20.52
C GLY A 62 -6.08 -21.23 -20.35
N ASP A 63 -5.39 -20.98 -21.47
CA ASP A 63 -4.01 -20.48 -21.48
C ASP A 63 -3.87 -18.98 -21.14
N LEU A 64 -4.95 -18.20 -21.29
CA LEU A 64 -4.97 -16.74 -21.08
C LEU A 64 -6.16 -16.32 -20.19
N PRO A 65 -6.24 -16.83 -18.95
CA PRO A 65 -7.41 -16.64 -18.09
C PRO A 65 -7.65 -15.17 -17.66
N TYR A 66 -6.63 -14.32 -17.79
CA TYR A 66 -6.68 -12.91 -17.38
C TYR A 66 -6.70 -11.93 -18.55
N ALA A 67 -6.87 -12.37 -19.81
CA ALA A 67 -6.84 -11.49 -20.98
C ALA A 67 -7.87 -10.34 -20.93
N GLY A 68 -9.03 -10.58 -20.32
CA GLY A 68 -10.09 -9.56 -20.13
C GLY A 68 -9.97 -8.74 -18.84
N VAL A 69 -9.00 -9.05 -17.98
CA VAL A 69 -8.84 -8.36 -16.70
C VAL A 69 -8.40 -6.93 -16.95
N ASN A 70 -9.10 -6.00 -16.32
CA ASN A 70 -8.77 -4.59 -16.34
C ASN A 70 -9.13 -3.95 -14.99
N ASN A 71 -8.78 -2.69 -14.85
CA ASN A 71 -9.00 -1.93 -13.63
C ASN A 71 -10.48 -1.83 -13.21
N GLY A 72 -11.44 -1.97 -14.12
CA GLY A 72 -12.86 -2.02 -13.80
C GLY A 72 -13.26 -3.25 -12.98
N VAL A 73 -12.57 -4.37 -13.14
CA VAL A 73 -12.74 -5.56 -12.30
C VAL A 73 -12.34 -5.25 -10.86
N LEU A 74 -11.22 -4.54 -10.68
CA LEU A 74 -10.73 -4.11 -9.36
C LEU A 74 -11.71 -3.11 -8.72
N VAL A 75 -12.14 -2.10 -9.47
CA VAL A 75 -13.09 -1.08 -9.02
C VAL A 75 -14.40 -1.72 -8.56
N ASN A 76 -14.97 -2.64 -9.33
CA ASN A 76 -16.19 -3.34 -8.96
C ASN A 76 -15.98 -4.27 -7.74
N ALA A 77 -14.83 -4.93 -7.65
CA ALA A 77 -14.53 -5.81 -6.51
C ALA A 77 -14.32 -5.04 -5.20
N MET A 78 -13.88 -3.78 -5.28
CA MET A 78 -13.55 -2.94 -4.12
C MET A 78 -14.63 -1.92 -3.77
N LYS A 79 -15.74 -1.85 -4.53
CA LYS A 79 -16.77 -0.80 -4.36
C LYS A 79 -17.39 -0.77 -2.96
N ASP A 80 -17.55 -1.96 -2.36
CA ASP A 80 -18.14 -2.14 -1.02
C ASP A 80 -17.06 -2.29 0.07
N SER A 81 -15.79 -2.00 -0.28
CA SER A 81 -14.68 -2.07 0.66
C SER A 81 -14.83 -1.00 1.74
N SER A 82 -14.61 -1.40 3.00
CA SER A 82 -14.51 -0.47 4.12
C SER A 82 -13.08 0.01 4.39
N VAL A 83 -12.08 -0.58 3.70
CA VAL A 83 -10.66 -0.29 3.92
C VAL A 83 -10.07 0.49 2.75
N LEU A 84 -10.41 0.09 1.52
CA LEU A 84 -10.01 0.75 0.28
C LEU A 84 -11.08 1.77 -0.11
N ARG A 85 -10.67 2.89 -0.71
CA ARG A 85 -11.62 3.89 -1.21
C ARG A 85 -11.69 3.86 -2.73
N VAL A 86 -12.89 3.72 -3.26
CA VAL A 86 -13.14 3.75 -4.70
C VAL A 86 -13.71 5.11 -5.10
N ALA A 87 -13.20 5.68 -6.18
CA ALA A 87 -13.71 6.90 -6.79
C ALA A 87 -13.96 6.67 -8.28
N GLY A 88 -15.18 6.91 -8.74
CA GLY A 88 -15.59 6.62 -10.12
C GLY A 88 -15.92 5.15 -10.35
N GLU A 89 -16.17 4.80 -11.61
CA GLU A 89 -16.68 3.50 -12.03
C GLU A 89 -15.96 2.97 -13.28
N GLY A 90 -16.09 1.67 -13.55
CA GLY A 90 -15.50 1.05 -14.74
C GLY A 90 -13.97 1.11 -14.77
N ALA A 91 -13.39 1.03 -15.97
CA ALA A 91 -11.93 0.95 -16.15
C ALA A 91 -11.17 2.22 -15.72
N THR A 92 -11.85 3.37 -15.68
CA THR A 92 -11.26 4.67 -15.29
C THR A 92 -11.41 4.95 -13.78
N GLY A 93 -12.13 4.11 -13.04
CA GLY A 93 -12.27 4.26 -11.60
C GLY A 93 -10.93 4.14 -10.88
N ILE A 94 -10.80 4.83 -9.76
CA ILE A 94 -9.57 4.91 -8.98
C ILE A 94 -9.79 4.20 -7.65
N VAL A 95 -8.95 3.21 -7.35
CA VAL A 95 -8.93 2.53 -6.05
C VAL A 95 -7.77 3.07 -5.24
N LYS A 96 -8.05 3.62 -4.05
CA LYS A 96 -7.06 4.23 -3.15
C LYS A 96 -6.80 3.32 -1.96
N HIS A 97 -5.53 3.00 -1.68
CA HIS A 97 -5.16 2.11 -0.59
C HIS A 97 -4.90 2.82 0.74
N GLY A 98 -4.62 4.11 0.73
CA GLY A 98 -4.48 4.92 1.96
C GLY A 98 -3.33 4.47 2.89
N LEU A 99 -2.30 3.84 2.33
CA LEU A 99 -1.07 3.42 3.02
C LEU A 99 0.10 4.37 2.72
N GLY A 100 -0.22 5.60 2.35
CA GLY A 100 0.71 6.60 1.84
C GLY A 100 -0.01 7.54 0.87
N GLY A 101 0.69 8.61 0.50
CA GLY A 101 0.09 9.82 -0.02
C GLY A 101 -0.56 10.54 1.15
N GLY A 102 0.11 11.58 1.68
CA GLY A 102 -0.39 12.42 2.75
C GLY A 102 -1.79 13.00 2.49
N ALA A 103 -2.26 13.90 3.35
CA ALA A 103 -3.63 14.46 3.35
C ALA A 103 -4.06 15.27 2.08
N GLY A 104 -3.38 15.10 0.94
CA GLY A 104 -3.75 15.58 -0.39
C GLY A 104 -4.39 14.52 -1.29
N SER A 105 -4.78 14.94 -2.50
CA SER A 105 -5.60 14.19 -3.46
C SER A 105 -4.99 12.90 -4.02
N THR A 106 -3.70 12.65 -3.78
CA THR A 106 -2.95 11.47 -4.25
C THR A 106 -2.72 10.42 -3.17
N SER A 107 -3.75 10.12 -2.37
CA SER A 107 -3.77 8.89 -1.56
C SER A 107 -3.45 7.72 -2.50
N GLY A 108 -2.38 6.98 -2.21
CA GLY A 108 -1.78 6.03 -3.14
C GLY A 108 -2.81 5.09 -3.79
N THR A 109 -2.60 4.77 -5.06
CA THR A 109 -3.59 4.07 -5.88
C THR A 109 -3.19 2.62 -6.13
N VAL A 110 -4.21 1.79 -6.31
CA VAL A 110 -4.10 0.39 -6.73
C VAL A 110 -4.62 0.28 -8.15
N THR A 111 -3.87 -0.36 -9.02
CA THR A 111 -4.26 -0.60 -10.42
C THR A 111 -4.10 -2.07 -10.77
N LEU A 112 -5.00 -2.55 -11.62
CA LEU A 112 -5.01 -3.93 -12.10
C LEU A 112 -4.89 -3.94 -13.62
N ALA A 113 -3.99 -4.77 -14.13
CA ALA A 113 -3.78 -4.96 -15.56
C ALA A 113 -3.40 -6.41 -15.88
N PRO A 114 -3.66 -6.87 -17.12
CA PRO A 114 -3.16 -8.16 -17.57
C PRO A 114 -1.63 -8.11 -17.68
N ALA A 115 -1.02 -9.27 -17.51
CA ALA A 115 0.43 -9.47 -17.62
C ALA A 115 0.71 -10.81 -18.32
N SER A 116 1.98 -11.04 -18.66
CA SER A 116 2.44 -12.33 -19.19
C SER A 116 3.31 -13.05 -18.16
N ALA A 117 3.02 -14.32 -17.92
CA ALA A 117 3.98 -15.23 -17.31
C ALA A 117 5.16 -15.47 -18.28
N ALA A 118 6.31 -15.87 -17.76
CA ALA A 118 7.49 -16.13 -18.58
C ALA A 118 7.18 -17.19 -19.66
N GLY A 119 7.35 -16.84 -20.93
CA GLY A 119 7.09 -17.73 -22.06
C GLY A 119 5.62 -17.89 -22.46
N ALA A 120 4.68 -17.13 -21.87
CA ALA A 120 3.26 -17.18 -22.19
C ALA A 120 2.72 -15.84 -22.75
N GLY A 121 1.53 -15.87 -23.34
CA GLY A 121 0.89 -14.67 -23.92
C GLY A 121 0.39 -13.68 -22.84
N ASN A 122 0.09 -12.44 -23.25
CA ASN A 122 -0.49 -11.44 -22.36
C ASN A 122 -1.89 -11.87 -21.88
N GLY A 123 -2.12 -11.88 -20.57
CA GLY A 123 -3.31 -12.45 -19.96
C GLY A 123 -3.11 -13.85 -19.37
N SER A 124 -1.91 -14.45 -19.50
CA SER A 124 -1.53 -15.64 -18.73
C SER A 124 -1.27 -15.33 -17.25
N ALA A 125 -1.02 -14.06 -16.92
CA ALA A 125 -0.86 -13.54 -15.57
C ALA A 125 -1.65 -12.23 -15.41
N PHE A 126 -1.76 -11.73 -14.20
CA PHE A 126 -2.18 -10.35 -13.94
C PHE A 126 -1.21 -9.66 -13.01
N ARG A 127 -1.14 -8.33 -13.13
CA ARG A 127 -0.35 -7.47 -12.25
C ARG A 127 -1.23 -6.54 -11.44
N LEU A 128 -0.96 -6.49 -10.14
CA LEU A 128 -1.51 -5.51 -9.21
C LEU A 128 -0.41 -4.52 -8.86
N SER A 129 -0.61 -3.24 -9.19
CA SER A 129 0.38 -2.19 -8.93
C SER A 129 -0.12 -1.21 -7.89
N LEU A 130 0.72 -0.90 -6.89
CA LEU A 130 0.45 0.09 -5.86
C LEU A 130 1.48 1.22 -5.97
N ILE A 131 1.06 2.48 -5.90
CA ILE A 131 1.96 3.64 -5.97
C ILE A 131 1.81 4.54 -4.76
N ASN A 132 2.86 5.30 -4.44
CA ASN A 132 2.91 6.20 -3.27
C ASN A 132 2.65 5.48 -1.95
N VAL A 133 3.25 4.30 -1.78
CA VAL A 133 3.23 3.54 -0.53
C VAL A 133 4.26 4.14 0.43
N SER A 134 3.84 4.34 1.66
CA SER A 134 4.71 4.85 2.73
C SER A 134 5.76 3.83 3.12
N HIS A 135 6.94 4.31 3.52
CA HIS A 135 8.00 3.47 4.07
C HIS A 135 7.51 2.53 5.18
N ALA A 136 6.67 3.04 6.09
CA ALA A 136 6.13 2.25 7.21
C ALA A 136 5.26 1.05 6.76
N ALA A 137 4.62 1.16 5.59
CA ALA A 137 3.79 0.10 5.03
C ALA A 137 4.55 -0.90 4.15
N CYS A 138 5.72 -0.49 3.68
CA CYS A 138 6.46 -1.14 2.60
C CYS A 138 6.84 -2.61 2.92
N PRO A 139 7.52 -2.93 4.06
CA PRO A 139 7.90 -4.32 4.35
C PRO A 139 6.70 -5.21 4.71
N GLY A 140 5.72 -4.67 5.45
CA GLY A 140 4.54 -5.43 5.89
C GLY A 140 3.65 -5.84 4.72
N LEU A 141 3.39 -4.91 3.78
CA LEU A 141 2.54 -5.19 2.63
C LEU A 141 3.18 -6.22 1.68
N ALA A 142 4.50 -6.12 1.45
CA ALA A 142 5.23 -7.11 0.68
C ALA A 142 5.14 -8.51 1.31
N SER A 143 5.27 -8.60 2.63
CA SER A 143 5.24 -9.87 3.37
C SER A 143 3.87 -10.56 3.37
N ILE A 144 2.78 -9.79 3.30
CA ILE A 144 1.41 -10.34 3.19
C ILE A 144 1.16 -10.84 1.77
N LEU A 145 1.38 -9.99 0.77
CA LEU A 145 1.03 -10.31 -0.62
C LEU A 145 1.97 -11.32 -1.28
N GLN A 146 3.17 -11.55 -0.72
CA GLN A 146 4.07 -12.58 -1.22
C GLN A 146 3.46 -13.99 -1.19
N GLN A 147 2.47 -14.24 -0.32
CA GLN A 147 1.83 -15.56 -0.22
C GLN A 147 1.16 -16.00 -1.53
N VAL A 148 0.66 -15.04 -2.33
CA VAL A 148 -0.04 -15.31 -3.58
C VAL A 148 0.75 -14.87 -4.82
N ALA A 149 1.58 -13.83 -4.70
CA ALA A 149 2.35 -13.29 -5.82
C ALA A 149 3.49 -14.24 -6.22
N SER A 150 3.65 -14.48 -7.54
CA SER A 150 4.78 -15.21 -8.11
C SER A 150 6.01 -14.32 -8.28
N VAL A 151 5.78 -13.06 -8.66
CA VAL A 151 6.84 -12.05 -8.82
C VAL A 151 6.47 -10.80 -8.04
N ILE A 152 7.45 -10.24 -7.33
CA ILE A 152 7.30 -9.00 -6.57
C ILE A 152 8.47 -8.10 -6.92
N SER A 153 8.15 -6.92 -7.44
CA SER A 153 9.13 -5.86 -7.65
C SER A 153 8.75 -4.63 -6.82
N ILE A 154 9.79 -4.00 -6.28
CA ILE A 154 9.68 -2.75 -5.54
C ILE A 154 10.48 -1.72 -6.32
N SER A 155 9.87 -0.56 -6.54
CA SER A 155 10.54 0.60 -7.11
C SER A 155 10.30 1.80 -6.21
N SER A 156 11.36 2.48 -5.85
CA SER A 156 11.35 3.81 -5.29
C SER A 156 12.02 4.76 -6.28
N GLY A 157 11.96 6.07 -6.04
CA GLY A 157 12.66 7.05 -6.88
C GLY A 157 14.19 6.89 -6.93
N LYS A 158 14.79 6.01 -6.09
CA LYS A 158 16.24 5.80 -6.01
C LYS A 158 16.68 4.36 -6.22
N THR A 159 15.83 3.40 -5.88
CA THR A 159 16.16 1.97 -5.89
C THR A 159 15.02 1.19 -6.50
N SER A 160 15.34 0.27 -7.40
CA SER A 160 14.36 -0.65 -7.95
C SER A 160 14.94 -2.06 -8.02
N GLY A 161 14.08 -3.05 -7.84
CA GLY A 161 14.50 -4.43 -7.97
C GLY A 161 13.42 -5.44 -7.62
N GLU A 162 13.68 -6.68 -8.03
CA GLU A 162 12.87 -7.83 -7.68
C GLU A 162 13.28 -8.38 -6.32
N VAL A 163 12.27 -8.60 -5.48
CA VAL A 163 12.42 -9.18 -4.13
C VAL A 163 11.91 -10.61 -4.06
N LYS A 164 11.14 -11.04 -5.07
CA LYS A 164 10.69 -12.40 -5.31
C LYS A 164 10.48 -12.59 -6.81
N ASN A 165 10.93 -13.71 -7.35
CA ASN A 165 10.65 -14.12 -8.73
C ASN A 165 10.68 -15.65 -8.83
N SER A 166 9.50 -16.27 -8.76
CA SER A 166 9.34 -17.72 -8.90
C SER A 166 9.61 -18.24 -10.32
N ALA A 167 9.67 -17.37 -11.32
CA ALA A 167 9.94 -17.74 -12.71
C ALA A 167 11.43 -17.59 -13.11
N ALA A 168 12.27 -17.01 -12.25
CA ALA A 168 13.71 -16.90 -12.49
C ALA A 168 14.41 -18.27 -12.38
N SER A 169 15.58 -18.40 -13.01
CA SER A 169 16.45 -19.57 -12.89
C SER A 169 17.85 -19.13 -12.43
N PRO A 170 18.25 -19.40 -11.17
CA PRO A 170 17.47 -20.06 -10.11
C PRO A 170 16.30 -19.20 -9.60
N ALA A 171 15.26 -19.85 -9.05
CA ALA A 171 14.09 -19.16 -8.52
C ALA A 171 14.47 -18.25 -7.35
N LEU A 172 14.04 -16.99 -7.42
CA LEU A 172 14.29 -16.00 -6.38
C LEU A 172 13.19 -16.09 -5.33
N ALA A 173 13.48 -16.71 -4.20
CA ALA A 173 12.61 -16.71 -3.04
C ALA A 173 12.42 -15.30 -2.47
N TYR A 174 11.31 -15.06 -1.78
CA TYR A 174 11.05 -13.78 -1.14
C TYR A 174 12.13 -13.48 -0.08
N ASN A 175 12.77 -12.32 -0.20
CA ASN A 175 13.76 -11.85 0.77
C ASN A 175 13.28 -10.54 1.44
N PRO A 176 12.92 -10.57 2.74
CA PRO A 176 12.42 -9.39 3.44
C PRO A 176 13.48 -8.31 3.64
N LEU A 177 14.75 -8.68 3.85
CA LEU A 177 15.87 -7.73 3.99
C LEU A 177 16.10 -6.97 2.67
N LYS A 178 15.98 -7.67 1.54
CA LYS A 178 16.09 -7.06 0.22
C LYS A 178 14.91 -6.10 -0.03
N ALA A 179 13.71 -6.50 0.39
CA ALA A 179 12.54 -5.63 0.31
C ALA A 179 12.73 -4.35 1.13
N GLU A 180 13.19 -4.47 2.38
CA GLU A 180 13.49 -3.33 3.25
C GLU A 180 14.55 -2.40 2.63
N SER A 181 15.60 -2.95 2.02
CA SER A 181 16.64 -2.14 1.36
C SER A 181 16.16 -1.33 0.16
N TYR A 182 15.06 -1.75 -0.49
CA TYR A 182 14.45 -1.04 -1.60
C TYR A 182 13.38 -0.03 -1.18
N CYS A 183 12.88 -0.14 0.07
CA CYS A 183 11.94 0.80 0.65
C CYS A 183 12.66 2.11 1.02
N GLN A 184 12.22 3.23 0.47
CA GLN A 184 12.72 4.57 0.79
C GLN A 184 11.78 5.29 1.74
N ASN A 185 12.33 6.21 2.53
CA ASN A 185 11.58 7.07 3.45
C ASN A 185 10.56 7.94 2.70
N GLY A 186 9.36 8.05 3.26
CA GLY A 186 8.23 8.80 2.68
C GLY A 186 7.31 7.95 1.80
N ASP A 187 6.41 8.63 1.09
CA ASP A 187 5.35 8.02 0.28
C ASP A 187 5.77 7.90 -1.19
N VAL A 188 6.93 7.29 -1.42
CA VAL A 188 7.57 7.23 -2.75
C VAL A 188 7.70 5.81 -3.28
N ASN A 189 7.27 4.80 -2.50
CA ASN A 189 7.46 3.41 -2.84
C ASN A 189 6.32 2.95 -3.75
N SER A 190 6.66 2.18 -4.77
CA SER A 190 5.73 1.55 -5.70
C SER A 190 5.99 0.06 -5.75
N PHE A 191 4.92 -0.71 -5.83
CA PHE A 191 4.97 -2.16 -5.89
C PHE A 191 4.30 -2.66 -7.16
N VAL A 192 4.85 -3.72 -7.73
CA VAL A 192 4.17 -4.52 -8.75
C VAL A 192 4.19 -5.98 -8.29
N PHE A 193 3.00 -6.52 -8.06
CA PHE A 193 2.77 -7.91 -7.73
C PHE A 193 2.20 -8.62 -8.95
N THR A 194 2.91 -9.61 -9.46
CA THR A 194 2.43 -10.47 -10.55
C THR A 194 1.94 -11.79 -9.99
N VAL A 195 0.79 -12.24 -10.48
CA VAL A 195 0.20 -13.55 -10.14
C VAL A 195 -0.05 -14.31 -11.43
N GLN A 196 0.32 -15.58 -11.41
CA GLN A 196 0.14 -16.55 -12.48
C GLN A 196 -0.50 -17.83 -11.94
#